data_AF-Q50L80-F1
#
_entry.id   AF-Q50L80-F1
#
_cell.length_a   1.000
_cell.length_b   1.000
_cell.length_c   1.000
_cell.angle_alpha   90.00
_cell.angle_beta   90.00
_cell.angle_gamma   90.00
#
_symmetry.space_group_name_H-M   'P 1'
#
loop_
_entity.id
_entity.type
_entity.pdbx_description
1 polymer ?
#
loop_
_entity_poly.entity_id
_entity_poly.type
_entity_poly.pdbx_seq_one_letter_code
_entity_poly.pdbx_strand_id
1 'polypeptide(L)' 'GKNVLYCLPDSDMTDGIFLALFEKRRDGEAD' A
#
# COMPACT_ATOMS: atom_id res chain seq x y z
N GLY A 1 -0.25 6.34 7.12
CA GLY A 1 -0.94 5.82 5.93
C GLY A 1 -1.38 4.40 6.24
N LYS A 2 -2.69 4.14 6.30
CA LYS A 2 -3.25 2.91 6.89
C LYS A 2 -3.30 1.69 5.95
N ASN A 3 -2.98 1.85 4.66
CA ASN A 3 -3.10 0.78 3.65
C ASN A 3 -1.78 0.55 2.90
N VAL A 4 -0.69 0.47 3.64
CA VAL A 4 0.63 0.18 3.09
C VAL A 4 1.17 -1.08 3.76
N LEU A 5 1.59 -2.06 2.95
CA LEU A 5 2.28 -3.26 3.39
C LEU A 5 3.72 -3.20 2.88
N TYR A 6 4.65 -3.31 3.81
CA TYR A 6 6.06 -3.46 3.50
C TYR A 6 6.49 -4.86 3.92
N CYS A 7 6.84 -5.69 2.94
CA CYS A 7 7.42 -7.00 3.16
C CYS A 7 8.94 -6.84 3.17
N LEU A 8 9.57 -7.19 4.28
CA LEU A 8 11.01 -7.16 4.46
C LEU A 8 11.63 -8.44 3.90
N PRO A 9 12.78 -8.35 3.20
CA PRO A 9 13.40 -9.53 2.62
C PRO A 9 13.67 -10.63 3.66
N ASP A 10 14.26 -10.22 4.78
CA ASP A 10 14.74 -11.13 5.82
C ASP A 10 13.61 -11.73 6.67
N SER A 11 12.49 -11.01 6.82
CA SER A 11 11.39 -11.43 7.69
C SER A 11 10.28 -12.15 6.94
N ASP A 12 10.06 -11.80 5.67
CA ASP A 12 8.94 -12.30 4.88
C ASP A 12 9.36 -13.30 3.79
N MET A 13 10.65 -13.67 3.74
CA MET A 13 11.23 -14.54 2.69
C MET A 13 10.88 -14.06 1.28
N THR A 14 11.01 -12.75 1.07
CA THR A 14 10.81 -12.09 -0.23
C THR A 14 12.10 -11.39 -0.65
N ASP A 15 12.16 -10.83 -1.86
CA ASP A 15 13.25 -9.90 -2.24
C ASP A 15 13.01 -8.46 -1.72
N GLY A 16 11.99 -8.28 -0.88
CA GLY A 16 11.50 -6.98 -0.45
C GLY A 16 10.44 -6.44 -1.40
N ILE A 17 9.23 -6.22 -0.89
CA ILE A 17 8.09 -5.76 -1.71
C ILE A 17 7.35 -4.66 -0.95
N PHE A 18 6.98 -3.60 -1.68
CA PHE A 18 6.15 -2.51 -1.17
C PHE A 18 4.81 -2.49 -1.89
N LEU A 19 3.72 -2.56 -1.13
CA LEU A 19 2.35 -2.52 -1.63
C LEU A 19 1.61 -1.36 -0.98
N ALA A 20 0.94 -0.55 -1.80
CA ALA A 20 0.06 0.53 -1.33
C ALA A 20 -1.29 0.43 -2.03
N LEU A 21 -2.36 0.43 -1.25
CA LEU A 21 -3.73 0.36 -1.75
C LEU A 21 -4.39 1.73 -1.63
N PHE A 22 -5.01 2.16 -2.71
CA PHE A 22 -5.70 3.43 -2.81
C PHE A 22 -7.13 3.18 -3.28
N GLU A 23 -8.08 3.89 -2.67
CA GLU A 23 -9.45 3.92 -3.15
C GLU A 23 -9.59 5.06 -4.16
N LYS A 24 -10.20 4.76 -5.31
CA LYS A 24 -10.56 5.81 -6.26
C LYS A 24 -11.67 6.66 -5.62
N ARG A 25 -11.41 7.97 -5.46
CA ARG A 25 -12.45 8.92 -5.06
C ARG A 25 -13.56 8.96 -6.11
N ARG A 26 -14.80 9.17 -5.66
CA ARG A 26 -15.92 9.36 -6.58
C ARG A 26 -15.75 10.71 -7.28
N ASP A 27 -16.15 10.77 -8.54
CA ASP A 27 -16.11 12.02 -9.30
C ASP A 27 -17.02 13.04 -8.61
N GLY A 28 -16.43 14.12 -8.06
CA GLY A 28 -17.16 15.22 -7.40
C GLY A 28 -16.98 15.35 -5.88
N GLU A 29 -16.22 14.49 -5.21
CA GLU A 29 -15.81 14.72 -3.81
C GLU A 29 -14.61 15.69 -3.75
N ALA A 30 -14.86 16.91 -3.27
CA ALA A 30 -13.81 17.89 -2.93
C ALA A 30 -13.31 17.68 -1.48
N ASP A 31 -12.02 17.92 -1.25
CA ASP A 31 -11.31 17.72 0.04
C ASP A 31 -11.94 18.44 1.24
#